data_AF-A0A2N0M472-F1
#
_entry.id   AF-A0A2N0M472-F1
#
_cell.length_a   1.000
_cell.length_b   1.000
_cell.length_c   1.000
_cell.angle_alpha   90.00
_cell.angle_beta   90.00
_cell.angle_gamma   90.00
#
_symmetry.space_group_name_H-M   'P 1'
#
loop_
_entity.id
_entity.type
_entity.pdbx_description
1 polymer ?
#
loop_
_entity_poly.entity_id
_entity_poly.type
_entity_poly.pdbx_seq_one_letter_code
_entity_poly.pdbx_strand_id
1 'polypeptide(L)'
;MIISVIGSSNPATREHVELAEEVGRELARRDIMVVCGGLSGIMEAVCRGAKSEGGTTIGILPGRAAAEANSYVDIPIVTSMGYSRNVIVVHTGEAVIAVGGAYGTLSEIGHALSDGIPVIGLKTWPLTTNGDGTDIAGAIIQAENPSDAVDKALAAVATSNHHH
;
A
#
# COMPACT_ATOMS: atom_id res chain seq x y z
N MET A 1 7.07 -12.35 -4.20
CA MET A 1 6.70 -10.97 -4.54
C MET A 1 6.12 -10.29 -3.31
N ILE A 2 6.41 -9.00 -3.12
CA ILE A 2 5.84 -8.18 -2.05
C ILE A 2 5.15 -6.97 -2.65
N ILE A 3 3.93 -6.65 -2.20
CA ILE A 3 3.21 -5.45 -2.60
C ILE A 3 2.95 -4.59 -1.36
N SER A 4 3.28 -3.31 -1.47
CA SER A 4 3.03 -2.33 -0.42
C SER A 4 1.60 -1.84 -0.50
N VAL A 5 0.86 -1.90 0.61
CA VAL A 5 -0.50 -1.35 0.69
C VAL A 5 -0.53 -0.20 1.68
N ILE A 6 -0.84 0.98 1.17
CA ILE A 6 -0.82 2.23 1.92
C ILE A 6 -2.22 2.84 2.02
N GLY A 7 -2.48 3.52 3.13
CA GLY A 7 -3.76 4.17 3.40
C GLY A 7 -3.84 4.63 4.85
N SER A 8 -4.87 5.40 5.16
CA SER A 8 -4.95 6.09 6.45
C SER A 8 -5.50 5.21 7.58
N SER A 9 -5.03 5.45 8.81
CA SER A 9 -5.72 4.98 10.02
C SER A 9 -6.94 5.85 10.36
N ASN A 10 -6.91 7.14 10.00
CA ASN A 10 -8.02 8.08 10.17
C ASN A 10 -7.84 9.30 9.25
N PRO A 11 -8.83 9.72 8.44
CA PRO A 11 -10.13 9.05 8.27
C PRO A 11 -10.00 7.74 7.48
N ALA A 12 -10.79 6.74 7.85
CA ALA A 12 -11.00 5.53 7.09
C ALA A 12 -12.52 5.33 6.93
N THR A 13 -13.05 5.57 5.73
CA THR A 13 -14.46 5.31 5.46
C THR A 13 -14.72 3.81 5.44
N ARG A 14 -15.96 3.40 5.71
CA ARG A 14 -16.36 1.99 5.62
C ARG A 14 -16.00 1.39 4.26
N GLU A 15 -16.24 2.15 3.19
CA GLU A 15 -15.90 1.73 1.84
C GLU A 15 -14.40 1.50 1.65
N HIS A 16 -13.53 2.42 2.11
CA HIS A 16 -12.09 2.21 1.98
C HIS A 16 -11.59 1.00 2.78
N VAL A 17 -12.19 0.73 3.95
CA VAL A 17 -11.88 -0.46 4.76
C VAL A 17 -12.27 -1.74 4.02
N GLU A 18 -13.47 -1.79 3.43
CA GLU A 18 -13.95 -2.94 2.66
C GLU A 18 -13.07 -3.18 1.42
N LEU A 19 -12.68 -2.12 0.71
CA LEU A 19 -11.75 -2.20 -0.42
C LEU A 19 -10.38 -2.75 0.01
N ALA A 20 -9.80 -2.22 1.08
CA ALA A 20 -8.49 -2.64 1.58
C ALA A 20 -8.48 -4.10 2.03
N GLU A 21 -9.55 -4.56 2.67
CA GLU A 21 -9.69 -5.96 3.06
C GLU A 21 -9.77 -6.89 1.85
N GLU A 22 -10.53 -6.53 0.81
CA GLU A 22 -10.57 -7.32 -0.42
C GLU A 22 -9.22 -7.29 -1.16
N VAL A 23 -8.50 -6.16 -1.18
CA VAL A 23 -7.13 -6.12 -1.73
C VAL A 23 -6.23 -7.13 -1.01
N GLY A 24 -6.34 -7.22 0.32
CA GLY A 24 -5.60 -8.21 1.11
C GLY A 24 -5.92 -9.64 0.68
N ARG A 25 -7.20 -9.98 0.51
CA ARG A 25 -7.64 -11.29 0.02
C ARG A 25 -7.08 -11.61 -1.36
N GLU A 26 -7.20 -10.66 -2.28
CA GLU A 26 -6.77 -10.81 -3.67
C GLU A 26 -5.25 -11.02 -3.80
N LEU A 27 -4.45 -10.33 -2.98
CA LEU A 27 -3.00 -10.53 -2.93
C LEU A 27 -2.66 -11.92 -2.37
N ALA A 28 -3.27 -12.32 -1.26
CA ALA A 28 -3.01 -13.61 -0.63
C ALA A 28 -3.41 -14.80 -1.51
N ARG A 29 -4.54 -14.73 -2.22
CA ARG A 29 -4.98 -15.76 -3.19
C ARG A 29 -3.99 -15.99 -4.34
N ARG A 30 -3.09 -15.03 -4.58
CA ARG A 30 -2.06 -15.07 -5.62
C ARG A 30 -0.65 -15.33 -5.06
N ASP A 31 -0.54 -15.78 -3.80
CA ASP A 31 0.72 -16.00 -3.09
C ASP A 31 1.62 -14.75 -2.99
N ILE A 32 1.00 -13.57 -2.90
CA ILE A 32 1.70 -12.29 -2.78
C ILE A 32 1.66 -11.83 -1.32
N MET A 33 2.83 -11.45 -0.79
CA MET A 33 2.94 -10.92 0.57
C MET A 33 2.54 -9.45 0.62
N VAL A 34 1.89 -9.06 1.72
CA VAL A 34 1.50 -7.66 1.98
C VAL A 34 2.54 -7.01 2.90
N VAL A 35 3.04 -5.84 2.54
CA VAL A 35 3.73 -4.93 3.48
C VAL A 35 2.91 -3.66 3.68
N CYS A 36 2.77 -3.21 4.93
CA CYS A 36 2.09 -1.96 5.27
C CYS A 36 2.73 -1.31 6.51
N GLY A 37 2.18 -0.18 6.98
CA GLY A 37 2.66 0.48 8.20
C GLY A 37 2.24 -0.21 9.51
N GLY A 38 1.47 -1.30 9.45
CA GLY A 38 1.20 -2.21 10.57
C GLY A 38 0.28 -1.70 11.68
N LEU A 39 -0.28 -0.48 11.58
CA LEU A 39 -1.21 0.06 12.58
C LEU A 39 -2.69 -0.25 12.21
N SER A 40 -3.62 0.62 12.59
CA SER A 40 -5.08 0.44 12.41
C SER A 40 -5.61 0.99 11.08
N GLY A 41 -6.92 0.83 10.83
CA GLY A 41 -7.62 1.37 9.67
C GLY A 41 -7.32 0.57 8.41
N ILE A 42 -6.87 1.25 7.34
CA ILE A 42 -6.57 0.57 6.06
C ILE A 42 -5.50 -0.52 6.21
N MET A 43 -4.46 -0.25 7.01
CA MET A 43 -3.37 -1.19 7.25
C MET A 43 -3.84 -2.46 7.98
N GLU A 44 -4.74 -2.32 8.95
CA GLU A 44 -5.34 -3.46 9.64
C GLU A 44 -6.30 -4.23 8.73
N ALA A 45 -7.09 -3.53 7.92
CA ALA A 45 -8.04 -4.13 7.00
C ALA A 45 -7.34 -5.00 5.94
N VAL A 46 -6.28 -4.49 5.30
CA VAL A 46 -5.52 -5.28 4.32
C VAL A 46 -4.83 -6.47 4.97
N CYS A 47 -4.27 -6.31 6.17
CA CYS A 47 -3.68 -7.44 6.88
C CYS A 47 -4.76 -8.50 7.22
N ARG A 48 -5.93 -8.08 7.72
CA ARG A 48 -7.05 -8.98 8.02
C ARG A 48 -7.48 -9.77 6.78
N GLY A 49 -7.64 -9.11 5.64
CA GLY A 49 -8.00 -9.75 4.38
C GLY A 49 -6.95 -10.75 3.89
N ALA A 50 -5.66 -10.39 3.96
CA ALA A 50 -4.59 -11.31 3.60
C ALA A 50 -4.57 -12.53 4.54
N LYS A 51 -4.73 -12.31 5.85
CA LYS A 51 -4.77 -13.41 6.84
C LYS A 51 -5.95 -14.35 6.63
N SER A 52 -7.13 -13.86 6.20
CA SER A 52 -8.29 -14.73 5.97
C SER A 52 -8.08 -15.74 4.84
N GLU A 53 -7.12 -15.49 3.94
CA GLU A 53 -6.75 -16.38 2.84
C GLU A 53 -5.40 -17.08 3.10
N GLY A 54 -4.86 -17.01 4.33
CA GLY A 54 -3.59 -17.64 4.69
C GLY A 54 -2.33 -16.90 4.23
N GLY A 55 -2.45 -15.66 3.75
CA GLY A 55 -1.33 -14.84 3.31
C GLY A 55 -0.39 -14.40 4.45
N THR A 56 0.80 -13.92 4.07
CA THR A 56 1.82 -13.37 4.98
C THR A 56 1.80 -11.85 4.97
N THR A 57 1.84 -11.25 6.17
CA THR A 57 1.75 -9.80 6.37
C THR A 57 2.96 -9.25 7.12
N ILE A 58 3.51 -8.14 6.62
CA ILE A 58 4.66 -7.44 7.19
C ILE A 58 4.22 -6.03 7.62
N GLY A 59 4.46 -5.68 8.88
CA GLY A 59 4.13 -4.37 9.44
C GLY A 59 5.39 -3.58 9.77
N ILE A 60 5.66 -2.50 9.04
CA ILE A 60 6.77 -1.58 9.34
C ILE A 60 6.27 -0.51 10.31
N LEU A 61 6.61 -0.66 11.58
CA LEU A 61 6.03 0.12 12.68
C LEU A 61 6.80 1.42 12.92
N PRO A 62 6.11 2.55 13.20
CA PRO A 62 6.76 3.83 13.47
C PRO A 62 7.36 3.92 14.88
N GLY A 63 6.83 3.15 15.84
CA GLY A 63 7.21 3.22 17.24
C GLY A 63 8.30 2.23 17.64
N ARG A 64 8.26 1.78 18.90
CA ARG A 64 9.39 1.13 19.59
C ARG A 64 9.08 -0.29 20.06
N ALA A 65 7.83 -0.75 19.91
CA ALA A 65 7.43 -2.08 20.34
C ALA A 65 6.68 -2.84 19.24
N ALA A 66 6.99 -4.14 19.10
CA ALA A 66 6.29 -5.03 18.17
C ALA A 66 4.79 -5.16 18.52
N ALA A 67 4.44 -5.02 19.79
CA ALA A 67 3.04 -5.05 20.27
C ALA A 67 2.18 -3.87 19.78
N GLU A 68 2.79 -2.85 19.16
CA GLU A 68 2.05 -1.76 18.50
C GLU A 68 1.42 -2.20 17.16
N ALA A 69 1.85 -3.33 16.60
CA ALA A 69 1.24 -3.89 15.40
C ALA A 69 -0.21 -4.33 15.64
N ASN A 70 -1.04 -4.22 14.59
CA ASN A 70 -2.36 -4.86 14.62
C ASN A 70 -2.23 -6.39 14.70
N SER A 71 -3.30 -7.06 15.17
CA SER A 71 -3.28 -8.50 15.44
C SER A 71 -3.15 -9.40 14.20
N TYR A 72 -3.18 -8.83 13.01
CA TYR A 72 -3.08 -9.54 11.74
C TYR A 72 -1.71 -9.42 11.09
N VAL A 73 -0.73 -8.77 11.74
CA VAL A 73 0.67 -8.70 11.28
C VAL A 73 1.43 -9.96 11.73
N ASP A 74 2.02 -10.69 10.79
CA ASP A 74 2.88 -11.84 11.09
C ASP A 74 4.30 -11.39 11.46
N ILE A 75 4.83 -10.41 10.73
CA ILE A 75 6.22 -9.95 10.85
C ILE A 75 6.24 -8.46 11.22
N PRO A 76 6.34 -8.10 12.51
CA PRO A 76 6.47 -6.72 12.94
C PRO A 76 7.93 -6.24 12.86
N ILE A 77 8.19 -5.20 12.06
CA ILE A 77 9.48 -4.53 11.95
C ILE A 77 9.42 -3.22 12.73
N VAL A 78 10.11 -3.16 13.86
CA VAL A 78 10.15 -1.98 14.74
C VAL A 78 11.25 -1.02 14.28
N THR A 79 10.91 0.23 13.95
CA THR A 79 11.88 1.19 13.39
C THR A 79 12.25 2.34 14.33
N SER A 80 11.36 2.76 15.23
CA SER A 80 11.48 4.01 15.99
C SER A 80 11.67 5.27 15.12
N MET A 81 11.21 5.25 13.86
CA MET A 81 11.44 6.32 12.88
C MET A 81 10.26 7.28 12.70
N GLY A 82 9.14 7.08 13.41
CA GLY A 82 7.94 7.89 13.21
C GLY A 82 7.46 7.80 11.75
N TYR A 83 7.10 8.93 11.14
CA TYR A 83 6.72 8.98 9.71
C TYR A 83 7.87 8.72 8.74
N SER A 84 9.13 8.81 9.18
CA SER A 84 10.27 8.55 8.29
C SER A 84 10.32 7.08 7.84
N ARG A 85 9.64 6.17 8.54
CA ARG A 85 9.48 4.77 8.12
C ARG A 85 8.70 4.60 6.81
N ASN A 86 7.95 5.62 6.39
CA ASN A 86 7.08 5.56 5.20
C ASN A 86 7.88 5.14 3.95
N VAL A 87 9.11 5.64 3.82
CA VAL A 87 10.04 5.26 2.74
C VAL A 87 10.34 3.74 2.77
N ILE A 88 10.51 3.15 3.95
CA ILE A 88 10.76 1.72 4.09
C ILE A 88 9.53 0.91 3.64
N VAL A 89 8.32 1.36 3.97
CA VAL A 89 7.09 0.68 3.51
C VAL A 89 7.01 0.64 2.00
N VAL A 90 7.23 1.76 1.32
CA VAL A 90 7.11 1.79 -0.15
C VAL A 90 8.22 1.01 -0.83
N HIS A 91 9.47 1.10 -0.36
CA HIS A 91 10.60 0.35 -0.96
C HIS A 91 10.61 -1.14 -0.65
N THR A 92 9.86 -1.60 0.36
CA THR A 92 9.78 -3.04 0.65
C THR A 92 8.94 -3.78 -0.41
N GLY A 93 8.00 -3.09 -1.06
CA GLY A 93 7.18 -3.66 -2.13
C GLY A 93 7.72 -3.33 -3.52
N GLU A 94 7.38 -4.18 -4.49
CA GLU A 94 7.72 -4.01 -5.90
C GLU A 94 6.75 -3.04 -6.62
N ALA A 95 5.56 -2.84 -6.04
CA ALA A 95 4.60 -1.80 -6.39
C ALA A 95 3.78 -1.41 -5.15
N VAL A 96 3.08 -0.27 -5.26
CA VAL A 96 2.26 0.30 -4.19
C VAL A 96 0.79 0.32 -4.60
N ILE A 97 -0.10 -0.21 -3.76
CA ILE A 97 -1.55 -0.01 -3.87
C ILE A 97 -1.96 1.01 -2.80
N ALA A 98 -2.46 2.16 -3.23
CA ALA A 98 -2.94 3.23 -2.37
C ALA A 98 -4.47 3.21 -2.26
N VAL A 99 -5.00 2.98 -1.06
CA VAL A 99 -6.44 2.93 -0.80
C VAL A 99 -6.89 4.14 0.03
N GLY A 100 -7.81 4.94 -0.52
CA GLY A 100 -8.22 6.19 0.12
C GLY A 100 -7.03 7.14 0.31
N GLY A 101 -7.03 7.98 1.34
CA GLY A 101 -5.82 8.72 1.69
C GLY A 101 -5.95 9.74 2.81
N ALA A 102 -4.80 10.01 3.43
CA ALA A 102 -4.52 11.16 4.29
C ALA A 102 -3.09 11.65 3.98
N TYR A 103 -2.56 12.62 4.75
CA TYR A 103 -1.22 13.17 4.51
C TYR A 103 -0.10 12.12 4.55
N GLY A 104 -0.19 11.11 5.42
CA GLY A 104 0.77 10.00 5.45
C GLY A 104 0.78 9.21 4.14
N THR A 105 -0.40 8.87 3.63
CA THR A 105 -0.58 8.19 2.34
C THR A 105 -0.04 9.03 1.19
N LEU A 106 -0.29 10.34 1.20
CA LEU A 106 0.23 11.27 0.18
C LEU A 106 1.77 11.30 0.18
N SER A 107 2.41 11.29 1.37
CA SER A 107 3.86 11.20 1.49
C SER A 107 4.41 9.88 0.93
N GLU A 108 3.75 8.76 1.21
CA GLU A 108 4.14 7.44 0.67
C GLU A 108 4.00 7.39 -0.86
N ILE A 109 2.91 7.92 -1.41
CA ILE A 109 2.74 8.06 -2.87
C ILE A 109 3.89 8.90 -3.46
N GLY A 110 4.22 10.04 -2.84
CA GLY A 110 5.30 10.90 -3.31
C GLY A 110 6.66 10.21 -3.34
N HIS A 111 7.00 9.45 -2.30
CA HIS A 111 8.23 8.65 -2.26
C HIS A 111 8.25 7.60 -3.37
N ALA A 112 7.16 6.82 -3.51
CA ALA A 112 7.07 5.79 -4.54
C ALA A 112 7.24 6.36 -5.95
N LEU A 113 6.55 7.46 -6.27
CA LEU A 113 6.67 8.13 -7.56
C LEU A 113 8.06 8.72 -7.81
N SER A 114 8.68 9.33 -6.79
CA SER A 114 10.03 9.89 -6.88
C SER A 114 11.06 8.82 -7.24
N ASP A 115 10.89 7.60 -6.73
CA ASP A 115 11.82 6.49 -6.90
C ASP A 115 11.41 5.51 -8.01
N GLY A 116 10.39 5.86 -8.82
CA GLY A 116 9.95 5.06 -9.96
C GLY A 116 9.22 3.76 -9.61
N ILE A 117 8.72 3.64 -8.37
CA ILE A 117 7.92 2.50 -7.93
C ILE A 117 6.48 2.70 -8.44
N PRO A 118 5.89 1.74 -9.17
CA PRO A 118 4.54 1.88 -9.68
C PRO A 118 3.51 2.07 -8.57
N VAL A 119 2.60 3.04 -8.75
CA VAL A 119 1.52 3.32 -7.80
C VAL A 119 0.17 3.05 -8.44
N ILE A 120 -0.63 2.22 -7.80
CA ILE A 120 -1.98 1.86 -8.20
C ILE A 120 -2.94 2.53 -7.23
N GLY A 121 -3.88 3.33 -7.75
CA GLY A 121 -4.82 4.10 -6.95
C GLY A 121 -6.20 3.44 -6.84
N LEU A 122 -6.69 3.25 -5.62
CA LEU A 122 -8.07 2.86 -5.33
C LEU A 122 -8.76 3.95 -4.51
N LYS A 123 -9.60 4.75 -5.18
CA LYS A 123 -10.31 5.89 -4.58
C LYS A 123 -9.37 6.83 -3.80
N THR A 124 -8.16 7.02 -4.32
CA THR A 124 -7.09 7.82 -3.69
C THR A 124 -6.97 9.20 -4.34
N TRP A 125 -5.92 9.94 -3.98
CA TRP A 125 -5.62 11.27 -4.48
C TRP A 125 -5.44 11.28 -6.02
N PRO A 126 -6.11 12.19 -6.74
CA PRO A 126 -5.72 12.52 -8.11
C PRO A 126 -4.49 13.43 -8.03
N LEU A 127 -3.31 12.90 -8.34
CA LEU A 127 -2.08 13.69 -8.37
C LEU A 127 -1.84 14.29 -9.75
N THR A 128 -1.39 15.54 -9.77
CA THR A 128 -0.98 16.29 -10.96
C THR A 128 0.47 16.75 -10.79
N THR A 129 1.20 16.92 -11.89
CA THR A 129 2.58 17.43 -11.88
C THR A 129 2.60 18.94 -12.07
N ASN A 130 3.71 19.60 -11.69
CA ASN A 130 3.96 21.04 -11.90
C ASN A 130 2.96 22.01 -11.24
N GLY A 131 1.95 21.52 -10.51
CA GLY A 131 0.93 22.36 -9.88
C GLY A 131 0.03 23.10 -10.87
N ASP A 132 0.09 22.74 -12.15
CA ASP A 132 -0.67 23.37 -13.25
C ASP A 132 -1.96 22.60 -13.58
N GLY A 133 -2.25 21.54 -12.82
CA GLY A 133 -3.41 20.68 -13.02
C GLY A 133 -3.24 19.65 -14.14
N THR A 134 -2.07 19.59 -14.78
CA THR A 134 -1.76 18.56 -15.77
C THR A 134 -1.48 17.26 -15.06
N ASP A 135 -2.28 16.24 -15.38
CA ASP A 135 -2.11 14.89 -14.86
C ASP A 135 -0.69 14.38 -15.18
N ILE A 136 -0.17 13.57 -14.28
CA ILE A 136 1.20 13.05 -14.37
C ILE A 136 1.24 11.90 -15.38
N ALA A 137 0.78 12.07 -16.62
CA ALA A 137 0.90 11.04 -17.67
C ALA A 137 0.54 9.60 -17.22
N GLY A 138 -0.41 9.42 -16.28
CA GLY A 138 -0.73 8.10 -15.70
C GLY A 138 0.20 7.58 -14.58
N ALA A 139 0.91 8.45 -13.85
CA ALA A 139 1.85 8.02 -12.80
C ALA A 139 1.18 7.28 -11.64
N ILE A 140 -0.06 7.63 -11.32
CA ILE A 140 -0.94 6.75 -10.53
C ILE A 140 -1.85 6.01 -11.50
N ILE A 141 -1.65 4.70 -11.60
CA ILE A 141 -2.49 3.81 -12.39
C ILE A 141 -3.82 3.62 -11.64
N GLN A 142 -4.88 4.25 -12.12
CA GLN A 142 -6.19 4.18 -11.46
C GLN A 142 -6.79 2.79 -11.61
N ALA A 143 -7.24 2.20 -10.51
CA ALA A 143 -7.95 0.93 -10.46
C ALA A 143 -9.42 1.13 -10.12
N GLU A 144 -10.28 0.31 -10.71
CA GLU A 144 -11.73 0.38 -10.53
C GLU A 144 -12.20 -0.38 -9.30
N ASN A 145 -11.51 -1.48 -8.98
CA ASN A 145 -11.86 -2.39 -7.90
C ASN A 145 -10.60 -3.15 -7.39
N PRO A 146 -10.71 -3.88 -6.27
CA PRO A 146 -9.57 -4.59 -5.67
C PRO A 146 -8.85 -5.57 -6.58
N SER A 147 -9.56 -6.40 -7.36
CA SER A 147 -8.91 -7.35 -8.29
C SER A 147 -8.15 -6.60 -9.37
N ASP A 148 -8.78 -5.60 -9.99
CA ASP A 148 -8.15 -4.76 -11.01
C ASP A 148 -6.89 -4.04 -10.47
N ALA A 149 -6.91 -3.61 -9.20
CA ALA A 149 -5.73 -3.02 -8.57
C ALA A 149 -4.57 -4.00 -8.46
N VAL A 150 -4.84 -5.25 -8.06
CA VAL A 150 -3.83 -6.29 -7.96
C VAL A 150 -3.31 -6.68 -9.35
N ASP A 151 -4.18 -6.83 -10.33
CA ASP A 151 -3.80 -7.18 -11.70
C ASP A 151 -2.92 -6.08 -12.32
N LYS A 152 -3.26 -4.79 -12.11
CA LYS A 152 -2.45 -3.64 -12.54
C LYS A 152 -1.09 -3.57 -11.83
N ALA A 153 -1.05 -3.87 -10.52
CA ALA A 153 0.21 -3.94 -9.78
C ALA A 153 1.15 -5.00 -10.38
N LEU A 154 0.62 -6.19 -10.66
CA LEU A 154 1.39 -7.28 -11.29
C LEU A 154 1.90 -6.92 -12.68
N ALA A 155 1.04 -6.31 -13.52
CA ALA A 155 1.42 -5.88 -14.87
C ALA A 155 2.52 -4.81 -14.84
N ALA A 156 2.43 -3.87 -13.89
CA ALA A 156 3.44 -2.82 -13.73
C ALA A 156 4.79 -3.39 -13.28
N VAL A 157 4.80 -4.30 -12.29
CA VAL A 157 6.02 -5.00 -11.84
C VAL A 157 6.66 -5.78 -12.99
N ALA A 158 5.85 -6.50 -13.77
CA ALA A 158 6.36 -7.24 -14.93
C ALA A 158 7.04 -6.32 -15.95
N THR A 159 6.50 -5.13 -16.21
CA THR A 159 7.06 -4.18 -17.17
C THR A 159 8.38 -3.57 -16.67
N SER A 160 8.48 -3.20 -15.39
CA SER A 160 9.70 -2.63 -14.80
C SER A 160 10.90 -3.58 -14.85
N ASN A 161 10.67 -4.89 -14.70
CA ASN A 161 11.72 -5.91 -14.77
C ASN A 161 12.30 -6.13 -16.18
N HIS A 162 11.65 -5.62 -17.24
CA HIS A 162 12.18 -5.68 -18.61
C HIS A 162 13.10 -4.50 -18.98
N HIS A 163 13.24 -3.52 -18.08
CA HIS A 163 14.04 -2.32 -18.30
C HIS A 163 15.39 -2.31 -17.56
N HIS A 164 15.76 -3.43 -16.92
CA HIS A 164 17.06 -3.68 -16.29
C HIS A 164 17.81 -4.78 -17.05
#